data_AF-A0A0C3ANL7-F1
#
_entry.id   AF-A0A0C3ANL7-F1
#
_cell.length_a   1.000
_cell.length_b   1.000
_cell.length_c   1.000
_cell.angle_alpha   90.00
_cell.angle_beta   90.00
_cell.angle_gamma   90.00
#
_symmetry.space_group_name_H-M   'P 1'
#
loop_
_entity.id
_entity.type
_entity.pdbx_description
1 polymer ?
#
loop_
_entity_poly.entity_id
_entity_poly.type
_entity_poly.pdbx_seq_one_letter_code
_entity_poly.pdbx_strand_id
1 'polypeptide(L)'
;MVRRTKGYVARDWSLSLGWNNMRYIIEAAVLDADLMNRTLVLPSFVYARACEYHNEVCAKYARMVNRGDAVNTDEWRTLPIEKQMGFVIPIEVMIDIPHLRQHHNVMMMTEYMYLQGLNATRERSNGSWDREYYHSGVDLPSLYVIQNHIYEPQGIVRVDKMPPVPTGAINATGPASQFGGISDANLQMALQGKDRAHLDWSEAKDVLKAAMESYNITSMEEALDAAGWVVLHTWDGALGMDWTKTVVDPIKQVARYSALRGFIDEFAGFNQDVVLFEGELHLGRKPGFVKYTTIPARDNFARTVLYHINPSQRVKSLAAKIVKRMDKLNHGRLWLAGHMRRGDFVNVGWAMEGSIRDHLGRILHRLANGRQLLERIQYTEPQPYDVPDVHPNNFASRQPPLDGSFIYLATDERSEEGQRMLRESHMVLFSDLVTMTDRRDFGWPLLYSDVIALVEQQIIGSGAAYFYAHAMSSVAGGILNVRGASGCDSRTALLD
;
A
#
# COMPACT_ATOMS: atom_id res chain seq x y z
N MET A 1 15.57 22.42 1.10
CA MET A 1 15.40 20.96 1.00
C MET A 1 16.54 20.36 0.18
N VAL A 2 16.65 20.67 -1.11
CA VAL A 2 17.69 20.12 -2.02
C VAL A 2 19.14 20.33 -1.54
N ARG A 3 19.49 21.49 -0.95
CA ARG A 3 20.86 21.74 -0.43
C ARG A 3 21.32 20.78 0.69
N ARG A 4 20.42 19.96 1.25
CA ARG A 4 20.71 18.99 2.31
C ARG A 4 20.82 17.54 1.80
N THR A 5 20.57 17.31 0.52
CA THR A 5 20.54 15.98 -0.12
C THR A 5 21.58 15.89 -1.24
N LYS A 6 21.86 14.67 -1.74
CA LYS A 6 22.84 14.40 -2.81
C LYS A 6 22.33 14.69 -4.23
N GLY A 7 21.20 15.38 -4.36
CA GLY A 7 20.48 15.55 -5.62
C GLY A 7 19.08 14.95 -5.56
N TYR A 8 18.55 14.57 -6.72
CA TYR A 8 17.20 14.11 -6.92
C TYR A 8 17.13 12.60 -7.16
N VAL A 9 16.00 12.02 -6.79
CA VAL A 9 15.57 10.71 -7.25
C VAL A 9 14.21 10.85 -7.92
N ALA A 10 14.04 10.16 -9.05
CA ALA A 10 12.83 10.18 -9.86
C ALA A 10 12.45 8.75 -10.25
N ARG A 11 11.21 8.56 -10.70
CA ARG A 11 10.72 7.30 -11.25
C ARG A 11 9.87 7.55 -12.49
N ASP A 12 9.77 6.54 -13.34
CA ASP A 12 8.65 6.44 -14.26
C ASP A 12 7.40 6.08 -13.45
N TRP A 13 6.46 7.02 -13.34
CA TRP A 13 5.25 6.84 -12.54
C TRP A 13 4.19 6.08 -13.34
N SER A 14 3.68 4.99 -12.78
CA SER A 14 2.61 4.19 -13.41
C SER A 14 1.22 4.82 -13.27
N LEU A 15 1.05 6.00 -13.85
CA LEU A 15 -0.18 6.80 -13.77
C LEU A 15 -1.41 6.10 -14.39
N SER A 16 -1.22 5.02 -15.14
CA SER A 16 -2.30 4.16 -15.62
C SER A 16 -3.04 3.43 -14.50
N LEU A 17 -2.40 3.23 -13.35
CA LEU A 17 -2.94 2.47 -12.23
C LEU A 17 -3.89 3.32 -11.36
N GLY A 18 -4.76 2.63 -10.61
CA GLY A 18 -5.62 3.28 -9.61
C GLY A 18 -4.83 3.89 -8.44
N TRP A 19 -5.48 4.81 -7.73
CA TRP A 19 -4.85 5.59 -6.65
C TRP A 19 -4.06 4.75 -5.64
N ASN A 20 -4.63 3.66 -5.13
CA ASN A 20 -3.93 2.88 -4.09
C ASN A 20 -2.65 2.21 -4.59
N ASN A 21 -2.61 1.77 -5.85
CA ASN A 21 -1.38 1.24 -6.42
C ASN A 21 -0.34 2.36 -6.59
N MET A 22 -0.78 3.54 -7.05
CA MET A 22 0.09 4.73 -7.10
C MET A 22 0.61 5.14 -5.73
N ARG A 23 -0.23 5.08 -4.69
CA ARG A 23 0.16 5.32 -3.30
C ARG A 23 1.28 4.38 -2.88
N TYR A 24 1.18 3.07 -3.17
CA TYR A 24 2.22 2.10 -2.82
C TYR A 24 3.55 2.36 -3.56
N ILE A 25 3.49 2.80 -4.81
CA ILE A 25 4.67 3.20 -5.57
C ILE A 25 5.32 4.44 -4.95
N ILE A 26 4.51 5.42 -4.53
CA ILE A 26 4.98 6.62 -3.83
C ILE A 26 5.61 6.26 -2.47
N GLU A 27 4.98 5.38 -1.70
CA GLU A 27 5.50 4.89 -0.42
C GLU A 27 6.89 4.28 -0.59
N ALA A 28 7.06 3.36 -1.55
CA ALA A 28 8.38 2.79 -1.87
C ALA A 28 9.36 3.84 -2.39
N ALA A 29 8.92 4.78 -3.22
CA ALA A 29 9.78 5.83 -3.75
C ALA A 29 10.30 6.78 -2.66
N VAL A 30 9.52 7.03 -1.61
CA VAL A 30 9.97 7.81 -0.44
C VAL A 30 11.07 7.05 0.29
N LEU A 31 10.92 5.75 0.51
CA LEU A 31 11.98 4.91 1.07
C LEU A 31 13.25 4.94 0.21
N ASP A 32 13.10 4.75 -1.10
CA ASP A 32 14.22 4.77 -2.06
C ASP A 32 15.00 6.09 -1.95
N ALA A 33 14.30 7.22 -1.85
CA ALA A 33 14.89 8.54 -1.68
C ALA A 33 15.65 8.70 -0.35
N ASP A 34 15.05 8.24 0.75
CA ASP A 34 15.65 8.29 2.08
C ASP A 34 16.93 7.45 2.16
N LEU A 35 16.90 6.22 1.63
CA LEU A 35 18.05 5.32 1.60
C LEU A 35 19.21 5.90 0.79
N MET A 36 18.93 6.69 -0.26
CA MET A 36 19.95 7.37 -1.06
C MET A 36 20.35 8.76 -0.53
N ASN A 37 19.66 9.29 0.49
CA ASN A 37 19.74 10.68 0.93
C ASN A 37 19.54 11.68 -0.24
N ARG A 38 18.44 11.50 -0.99
CA ARG A 38 18.06 12.30 -2.17
C ARG A 38 16.69 12.93 -1.99
N THR A 39 16.40 13.97 -2.75
CA THR A 39 15.05 14.57 -2.81
C THR A 39 14.20 13.83 -3.84
N LEU A 40 13.08 13.25 -3.43
CA LEU A 40 12.14 12.60 -4.33
C LEU A 40 11.37 13.63 -5.17
N VAL A 41 11.32 13.42 -6.48
CA VAL A 41 10.48 14.18 -7.41
C VAL A 41 9.19 13.42 -7.67
N LEU A 42 8.12 13.80 -6.98
CA LEU A 42 6.76 13.27 -7.11
C LEU A 42 6.08 13.75 -8.40
N PRO A 43 5.15 12.99 -8.98
CA PRO A 43 4.35 13.49 -10.10
C PRO A 43 3.45 14.62 -9.58
N SER A 44 3.16 15.63 -10.41
CA SER A 44 2.29 16.74 -9.97
C SER A 44 0.81 16.35 -10.00
N PHE A 45 0.47 15.25 -10.66
CA PHE A 45 -0.90 14.77 -10.79
C PHE A 45 -0.98 13.25 -10.88
N VAL A 46 -2.19 12.74 -10.66
CA VAL A 46 -2.60 11.36 -10.96
C VAL A 46 -3.91 11.38 -11.75
N TYR A 47 -4.31 10.23 -12.30
CA TYR A 47 -5.60 10.12 -12.96
C TYR A 47 -6.64 9.52 -12.03
N ALA A 48 -7.77 10.21 -11.86
CA ALA A 48 -8.99 9.56 -11.40
C ALA A 48 -9.66 8.82 -12.56
N ARG A 49 -10.12 7.60 -12.29
CA ARG A 49 -10.59 6.65 -13.30
C ARG A 49 -12.08 6.79 -13.62
N ALA A 50 -12.85 7.39 -12.71
CA ALA A 50 -14.28 7.58 -12.91
C ALA A 50 -14.81 8.84 -12.21
N CYS A 51 -16.00 9.24 -12.66
CA CYS A 51 -16.80 10.35 -12.14
C CYS A 51 -18.08 9.78 -11.50
N GLU A 52 -18.58 10.40 -10.43
CA GLU A 52 -19.88 10.07 -9.83
C GLU A 52 -21.08 10.51 -10.68
N TYR A 53 -20.82 11.40 -11.65
CA TYR A 53 -21.81 11.97 -12.56
C TYR A 53 -21.40 11.68 -14.00
N HIS A 54 -22.20 12.16 -14.96
CA HIS A 54 -21.82 12.13 -16.36
C HIS A 54 -20.46 12.84 -16.57
N ASN A 55 -19.61 12.29 -17.44
CA ASN A 55 -18.24 12.77 -17.65
C ASN A 55 -18.17 14.26 -17.98
N GLU A 56 -19.16 14.81 -18.69
CA GLU A 56 -19.28 16.24 -19.00
C GLU A 56 -19.35 17.14 -17.76
N VAL A 57 -19.89 16.65 -16.65
CA VAL A 57 -19.94 17.40 -15.38
C VAL A 57 -18.53 17.49 -14.79
N CYS A 58 -17.83 16.36 -14.71
CA CYS A 58 -16.47 16.30 -14.19
C CYS A 58 -15.45 17.05 -15.07
N ALA A 59 -15.64 17.05 -16.39
CA ALA A 59 -14.78 17.75 -17.34
C ALA A 59 -14.78 19.28 -17.15
N LYS A 60 -15.78 19.85 -16.46
CA LYS A 60 -15.81 21.28 -16.10
C LYS A 60 -14.83 21.65 -14.99
N TYR A 61 -14.37 20.69 -14.20
CA TYR A 61 -13.55 20.92 -13.02
C TYR A 61 -12.13 20.35 -13.10
N ALA A 62 -11.95 19.27 -13.87
CA ALA A 62 -10.64 18.69 -14.13
C ALA A 62 -10.48 18.37 -15.62
N ARG A 63 -9.25 18.45 -16.11
CA ARG A 63 -8.93 18.08 -17.49
C ARG A 63 -9.27 16.60 -17.70
N MET A 64 -10.26 16.36 -18.55
CA MET A 64 -10.63 15.03 -18.99
C MET A 64 -9.70 14.59 -20.13
N VAL A 65 -9.24 13.34 -20.09
CA VAL A 65 -8.36 12.74 -21.10
C VAL A 65 -8.84 11.34 -21.45
N ASN A 66 -8.57 10.87 -22.67
CA ASN A 66 -8.61 9.44 -22.94
C ASN A 66 -7.43 8.80 -22.20
N ARG A 67 -7.69 7.84 -21.30
CA ARG A 67 -6.63 7.24 -20.46
C ARG A 67 -5.61 6.49 -21.31
N GLY A 68 -6.06 5.76 -22.32
CA GLY A 68 -5.20 5.00 -23.22
C GLY A 68 -4.21 5.91 -23.96
N ASP A 69 -4.73 6.99 -24.55
CA ASP A 69 -3.88 7.98 -25.23
C ASP A 69 -2.96 8.73 -24.25
N ALA A 70 -3.43 9.03 -23.02
CA ALA A 70 -2.65 9.76 -22.03
C ALA A 70 -1.44 8.97 -21.52
N VAL A 71 -1.57 7.64 -21.39
CA VAL A 71 -0.52 6.75 -20.86
C VAL A 71 0.10 5.83 -21.91
N ASN A 72 -0.22 6.04 -23.19
CA ASN A 72 0.26 5.26 -24.34
C ASN A 72 -0.04 3.75 -24.24
N THR A 73 -1.30 3.38 -23.98
CA THR A 73 -1.76 1.98 -23.95
C THR A 73 -3.09 1.80 -24.67
N ASP A 74 -3.30 0.61 -25.26
CA ASP A 74 -4.55 0.22 -25.89
C ASP A 74 -5.46 -0.62 -24.98
N GLU A 75 -5.10 -0.79 -23.70
CA GLU A 75 -5.81 -1.64 -22.73
C GLU A 75 -7.34 -1.41 -22.70
N TRP A 76 -7.77 -0.15 -22.80
CA TRP A 76 -9.18 0.23 -22.69
C TRP A 76 -9.86 0.54 -24.03
N ARG A 77 -9.17 0.36 -25.16
CA ARG A 77 -9.65 0.83 -26.48
C ARG A 77 -10.96 0.17 -26.92
N THR A 78 -11.24 -1.02 -26.38
CA THR A 78 -12.45 -1.81 -26.66
C THR A 78 -13.65 -1.43 -25.78
N LEU A 79 -13.44 -0.65 -24.73
CA LEU A 79 -14.53 -0.17 -23.86
C LEU A 79 -15.29 0.99 -24.53
N PRO A 80 -16.56 1.24 -24.17
CA PRO A 80 -17.25 2.48 -24.55
C PRO A 80 -16.42 3.72 -24.19
N ILE A 81 -16.48 4.77 -25.01
CA ILE A 81 -15.62 5.95 -24.89
C ILE A 81 -15.72 6.58 -23.50
N GLU A 82 -16.91 6.58 -22.89
CA GLU A 82 -17.15 7.12 -21.55
C GLU A 82 -16.35 6.37 -20.48
N LYS A 83 -16.12 5.06 -20.68
CA LYS A 83 -15.30 4.22 -19.81
C LYS A 83 -13.81 4.29 -20.16
N GLN A 84 -13.42 4.91 -21.27
CA GLN A 84 -12.01 5.16 -21.59
C GLN A 84 -11.49 6.44 -20.93
N MET A 85 -12.39 7.36 -20.56
CA MET A 85 -12.01 8.66 -20.02
C MET A 85 -11.45 8.58 -18.60
N GLY A 86 -10.56 9.50 -18.27
CA GLY A 86 -10.02 9.74 -16.94
C GLY A 86 -9.81 11.24 -16.72
N PHE A 87 -9.48 11.62 -15.49
CA PHE A 87 -9.42 13.02 -15.09
C PHE A 87 -8.10 13.33 -14.38
N VAL A 88 -7.43 14.40 -14.79
CA VAL A 88 -6.18 14.84 -14.17
C VAL A 88 -6.48 15.47 -12.81
N ILE A 89 -6.03 14.82 -11.75
CA ILE A 89 -6.20 15.26 -10.36
C ILE A 89 -4.83 15.69 -9.81
N PRO A 90 -4.68 16.93 -9.32
CA PRO A 90 -3.45 17.36 -8.64
C PRO A 90 -3.12 16.46 -7.46
N ILE A 91 -1.85 16.08 -7.31
CA ILE A 91 -1.43 15.12 -6.29
C ILE A 91 -1.73 15.60 -4.86
N GLU A 92 -1.78 16.91 -4.65
CA GLU A 92 -2.07 17.54 -3.36
C GLU A 92 -3.52 17.35 -2.89
N VAL A 93 -4.42 16.95 -3.81
CA VAL A 93 -5.77 16.50 -3.44
C VAL A 93 -5.68 15.15 -2.71
N MET A 94 -4.74 14.30 -3.13
CA MET A 94 -4.62 12.92 -2.70
C MET A 94 -3.67 12.77 -1.49
N ILE A 95 -2.62 13.58 -1.41
CA ILE A 95 -1.61 13.56 -0.33
C ILE A 95 -1.47 14.96 0.27
N ASP A 96 -1.36 15.03 1.59
CA ASP A 96 -0.92 16.23 2.29
C ASP A 96 0.58 16.45 2.09
N ILE A 97 0.95 17.10 0.99
CA ILE A 97 2.35 17.39 0.63
C ILE A 97 3.08 18.23 1.71
N PRO A 98 2.48 19.28 2.29
CA PRO A 98 3.09 19.99 3.41
C PRO A 98 3.44 19.10 4.60
N HIS A 99 2.54 18.19 5.00
CA HIS A 99 2.81 17.21 6.06
C HIS A 99 3.94 16.27 5.66
N LEU A 100 3.90 15.72 4.44
CA LEU A 100 4.95 14.82 3.94
C LEU A 100 6.34 15.46 3.99
N ARG A 101 6.45 16.76 3.66
CA ARG A 101 7.70 17.54 3.68
C ARG A 101 8.28 17.79 5.07
N GLN A 102 7.50 17.59 6.14
CA GLN A 102 8.00 17.70 7.51
C GLN A 102 8.89 16.51 7.88
N HIS A 103 8.67 15.37 7.22
CA HIS A 103 9.35 14.11 7.50
C HIS A 103 10.33 13.71 6.41
N HIS A 104 10.03 14.05 5.16
CA HIS A 104 10.71 13.53 3.98
C HIS A 104 11.15 14.63 3.02
N ASN A 105 12.26 14.42 2.32
CA ASN A 105 12.74 15.36 1.31
C ASN A 105 12.00 15.10 -0.01
N VAL A 106 10.86 15.76 -0.23
CA VAL A 106 10.05 15.58 -1.44
C VAL A 106 9.74 16.92 -2.12
N MET A 107 9.65 16.88 -3.44
CA MET A 107 9.15 17.98 -4.26
C MET A 107 8.28 17.46 -5.40
N MET A 108 7.45 18.31 -5.97
CA MET A 108 6.61 17.99 -7.12
C MET A 108 7.38 18.22 -8.42
N MET A 109 6.97 17.53 -9.48
CA MET A 109 7.59 17.66 -10.78
C MET A 109 7.50 19.08 -11.34
N THR A 110 6.37 19.75 -11.16
CA THR A 110 6.19 21.17 -11.48
C THR A 110 7.20 22.09 -10.79
N GLU A 111 7.55 21.80 -9.52
CA GLU A 111 8.57 22.56 -8.79
C GLU A 111 9.98 22.24 -9.31
N TYR A 112 10.28 20.99 -9.63
CA TYR A 112 11.56 20.61 -10.24
C TYR A 112 11.76 21.35 -11.57
N MET A 113 10.73 21.34 -12.43
CA MET A 113 10.75 22.03 -13.72
C MET A 113 10.92 23.54 -13.54
N TYR A 114 10.24 24.14 -12.56
CA TYR A 114 10.41 25.56 -12.24
C TYR A 114 11.84 25.90 -11.81
N LEU A 115 12.44 25.09 -10.93
CA LEU A 115 13.86 25.26 -10.53
C LEU A 115 14.81 25.16 -11.71
N GLN A 116 14.50 24.27 -12.67
CA GLN A 116 15.29 24.07 -13.88
C GLN A 116 15.00 25.09 -14.99
N GLY A 117 14.13 26.09 -14.76
CA GLY A 117 13.74 27.07 -15.78
C GLY A 117 12.94 26.47 -16.95
N LEU A 118 12.35 25.29 -16.75
CA LEU A 118 11.58 24.55 -17.73
C LEU A 118 10.09 24.90 -17.63
N ASN A 119 9.37 24.81 -18.75
CA ASN A 119 7.92 25.00 -18.77
C ASN A 119 7.21 23.81 -18.10
N ALA A 120 6.63 24.05 -16.93
CA ALA A 120 5.92 23.06 -16.11
C ALA A 120 4.72 22.39 -16.81
N THR A 121 4.14 23.00 -17.86
CA THR A 121 3.02 22.38 -18.60
C THR A 121 3.44 21.22 -19.50
N ARG A 122 4.75 20.98 -19.63
CA ARG A 122 5.33 19.87 -20.40
C ARG A 122 5.60 18.61 -19.56
N GLU A 123 5.03 18.51 -18.36
CA GLU A 123 5.04 17.24 -17.61
C GLU A 123 4.38 16.12 -18.45
N ARG A 124 5.11 15.03 -18.65
CA ARG A 124 4.70 13.87 -19.46
C ARG A 124 3.43 13.24 -18.90
N SER A 125 2.40 13.12 -19.74
CA SER A 125 1.08 12.61 -19.36
C SER A 125 1.08 11.14 -18.92
N ASN A 126 2.05 10.36 -19.39
CA ASN A 126 2.20 8.94 -19.07
C ASN A 126 3.06 8.69 -17.82
N GLY A 127 3.54 9.74 -17.15
CA GLY A 127 4.36 9.63 -15.94
C GLY A 127 5.82 9.28 -16.17
N SER A 128 6.25 9.03 -17.41
CA SER A 128 7.66 8.73 -17.70
C SER A 128 8.55 9.96 -17.52
N TRP A 129 9.77 9.75 -17.06
CA TRP A 129 10.79 10.79 -16.98
C TRP A 129 11.31 11.14 -18.40
N ASP A 130 11.15 12.40 -18.80
CA ASP A 130 11.65 12.91 -20.08
C ASP A 130 13.16 13.13 -20.01
N ARG A 131 13.90 12.13 -20.49
CA ARG A 131 15.37 12.07 -20.40
C ARG A 131 16.10 13.16 -21.18
N GLU A 132 15.42 13.81 -22.13
CA GLU A 132 15.98 14.92 -22.91
C GLU A 132 15.54 16.25 -22.32
N TYR A 133 14.23 16.48 -22.22
CA TYR A 133 13.70 17.79 -21.86
C TYR A 133 13.91 18.14 -20.38
N TYR A 134 13.84 17.18 -19.46
CA TYR A 134 14.05 17.46 -18.02
C TYR A 134 15.53 17.67 -17.65
N HIS A 135 16.43 17.48 -18.62
CA HIS A 135 17.87 17.66 -18.50
C HIS A 135 18.41 18.83 -19.35
N SER A 136 17.53 19.54 -20.06
CA SER A 136 17.89 20.77 -20.80
C SER A 136 17.67 22.06 -20.01
N GLY A 137 17.47 21.91 -18.69
CA GLY A 137 17.28 23.03 -17.76
C GLY A 137 18.54 23.85 -17.52
N VAL A 138 18.40 24.93 -16.76
CA VAL A 138 19.48 25.89 -16.47
C VAL A 138 20.71 25.26 -15.83
N ASP A 139 20.54 24.22 -15.01
CA ASP A 139 21.65 23.54 -14.33
C ASP A 139 22.23 22.37 -15.14
N LEU A 140 21.62 22.03 -16.30
CA LEU A 140 21.97 20.87 -17.14
C LEU A 140 22.20 19.59 -16.31
N PRO A 141 21.20 19.15 -15.50
CA PRO A 141 21.39 18.10 -14.52
C PRO A 141 21.81 16.80 -15.21
N SER A 142 22.78 16.10 -14.62
CA SER A 142 23.22 14.77 -15.08
C SER A 142 22.23 13.66 -14.69
N LEU A 143 22.15 12.59 -15.49
CA LEU A 143 21.23 11.47 -15.31
C LEU A 143 21.96 10.15 -15.12
N TYR A 144 21.53 9.37 -14.12
CA TYR A 144 21.77 7.93 -14.06
C TYR A 144 20.44 7.17 -14.09
N VAL A 145 20.34 6.13 -14.92
CA VAL A 145 19.13 5.31 -15.05
C VAL A 145 19.37 3.94 -14.45
N ILE A 146 18.61 3.60 -13.42
CA ILE A 146 18.51 2.25 -12.86
C ILE A 146 17.45 1.51 -13.68
N GLN A 147 17.91 0.64 -14.57
CA GLN A 147 17.04 -0.18 -15.41
C GLN A 147 16.25 -1.19 -14.56
N ASN A 148 15.02 -1.50 -14.96
CA ASN A 148 14.11 -2.36 -14.18
C ASN A 148 14.75 -3.73 -13.81
N HIS A 149 15.42 -4.37 -14.77
CA HIS A 149 16.07 -5.67 -14.55
C HIS A 149 17.28 -5.61 -13.60
N ILE A 150 17.85 -4.43 -13.37
CA ILE A 150 18.94 -4.20 -12.39
C ILE A 150 18.36 -4.06 -10.99
N TYR A 151 17.17 -3.46 -10.87
CA TYR A 151 16.51 -3.25 -9.59
C TYR A 151 16.26 -4.58 -8.86
N GLU A 152 15.77 -5.60 -9.57
CA GLU A 152 15.50 -6.92 -9.00
C GLU A 152 15.75 -8.04 -10.03
N PRO A 153 17.01 -8.48 -10.20
CA PRO A 153 17.32 -9.63 -11.03
C PRO A 153 16.78 -10.93 -10.39
N GLN A 154 16.55 -11.93 -11.23
CA GLN A 154 16.03 -13.24 -10.79
C GLN A 154 16.94 -13.89 -9.75
N GLY A 155 16.35 -14.47 -8.71
CA GLY A 155 17.09 -15.20 -7.66
C GLY A 155 17.77 -14.31 -6.62
N ILE A 156 17.53 -12.99 -6.64
CA ILE A 156 18.04 -12.05 -5.66
C ILE A 156 16.95 -11.62 -4.67
N VAL A 157 17.36 -11.38 -3.42
CA VAL A 157 16.53 -10.72 -2.41
C VAL A 157 17.07 -9.31 -2.18
N ARG A 158 16.33 -8.32 -2.67
CA ARG A 158 16.63 -6.90 -2.40
C ARG A 158 16.36 -6.58 -0.94
N VAL A 159 17.36 -6.02 -0.25
CA VAL A 159 17.26 -5.57 1.13
C VAL A 159 17.63 -4.09 1.27
N ASP A 160 17.25 -3.44 2.37
CA ASP A 160 17.57 -2.03 2.64
C ASP A 160 19.08 -1.75 2.61
N LYS A 161 19.86 -2.56 3.32
CA LYS A 161 21.33 -2.53 3.34
C LYS A 161 21.88 -3.93 3.57
N MET A 162 23.12 -4.18 3.17
CA MET A 162 23.78 -5.44 3.50
C MET A 162 23.93 -5.58 5.03
N PRO A 163 23.50 -6.71 5.63
CA PRO A 163 23.75 -6.98 7.04
C PRO A 163 25.22 -7.39 7.24
N PRO A 164 25.70 -7.50 8.49
CA PRO A 164 26.97 -8.17 8.76
C PRO A 164 27.02 -9.57 8.14
N VAL A 165 28.19 -9.98 7.66
CA VAL A 165 28.38 -11.31 7.08
C VAL A 165 28.19 -12.36 8.19
N PRO A 166 27.27 -13.34 8.02
CA PRO A 166 27.06 -14.39 9.02
C PRO A 166 28.29 -15.26 9.22
N THR A 167 28.44 -15.87 10.40
CA THR A 167 29.61 -16.71 10.70
C THR A 167 29.76 -17.89 9.73
N GLY A 168 28.64 -18.52 9.36
CA GLY A 168 28.58 -19.62 8.39
C GLY A 168 29.01 -19.23 6.98
N ALA A 169 28.96 -17.95 6.63
CA ALA A 169 29.41 -17.44 5.33
C ALA A 169 30.92 -17.12 5.28
N ILE A 170 31.59 -17.02 6.44
CA ILE A 170 33.03 -16.68 6.55
C ILE A 170 33.88 -17.93 6.76
N ASN A 171 33.46 -18.84 7.66
CA ASN A 171 34.32 -19.90 8.21
C ASN A 171 33.78 -21.31 7.93
N ALA A 172 34.38 -22.01 6.97
CA ALA A 172 34.03 -23.39 6.63
C ALA A 172 34.87 -24.46 7.37
N THR A 173 35.27 -24.24 8.63
CA THR A 173 36.01 -25.27 9.41
C THR A 173 35.56 -25.38 10.87
N GLY A 174 35.28 -26.62 11.34
CA GLY A 174 34.94 -26.97 12.73
C GLY A 174 33.56 -27.65 12.92
N PRO A 175 33.18 -28.12 14.13
CA PRO A 175 31.87 -28.73 14.38
C PRO A 175 30.67 -27.78 14.11
N ALA A 176 30.84 -26.49 14.39
CA ALA A 176 29.89 -25.44 14.00
C ALA A 176 29.74 -25.35 12.46
N SER A 177 30.77 -25.71 11.69
CA SER A 177 30.69 -25.79 10.22
C SER A 177 29.95 -27.04 9.73
N GLN A 178 29.87 -28.11 10.53
CA GLN A 178 29.08 -29.30 10.17
C GLN A 178 27.58 -29.03 10.34
N PHE A 179 27.16 -28.49 11.49
CA PHE A 179 25.77 -28.06 11.68
C PHE A 179 25.39 -27.01 10.63
N GLY A 180 26.21 -25.97 10.45
CA GLY A 180 25.98 -24.91 9.47
C GLY A 180 25.82 -25.45 8.04
N GLY A 181 26.70 -26.37 7.63
CA GLY A 181 26.63 -26.99 6.30
C GLY A 181 25.39 -27.86 6.08
N ILE A 182 24.97 -28.66 7.08
CA ILE A 182 23.74 -29.46 7.00
C ILE A 182 22.51 -28.54 6.93
N SER A 183 22.48 -27.51 7.77
CA SER A 183 21.41 -26.52 7.82
C SER A 183 21.30 -25.74 6.50
N ASP A 184 22.41 -25.27 5.93
CA ASP A 184 22.43 -24.61 4.62
C ASP A 184 21.90 -25.52 3.51
N ALA A 185 22.37 -26.78 3.46
CA ALA A 185 21.91 -27.75 2.47
C ALA A 185 20.40 -28.02 2.58
N ASN A 186 19.88 -28.19 3.79
CA ASN A 186 18.46 -28.44 4.02
C ASN A 186 17.60 -27.22 3.64
N LEU A 187 18.03 -26.01 3.99
CA LEU A 187 17.34 -24.77 3.63
C LEU A 187 17.36 -24.53 2.11
N GLN A 188 18.49 -24.80 1.44
CA GLN A 188 18.56 -24.73 -0.03
C GLN A 188 17.66 -25.77 -0.70
N MET A 189 17.59 -26.99 -0.17
CA MET A 189 16.67 -28.01 -0.66
C MET A 189 15.20 -27.57 -0.51
N ALA A 190 14.85 -26.91 0.58
CA ALA A 190 13.52 -26.36 0.80
C ALA A 190 13.16 -25.19 -0.15
N LEU A 191 14.16 -24.52 -0.75
CA LEU A 191 13.96 -23.53 -1.82
C LEU A 191 13.86 -24.16 -3.20
N GLN A 192 14.34 -25.39 -3.39
CA GLN A 192 14.41 -26.01 -4.71
C GLN A 192 13.01 -26.13 -5.33
N GLY A 193 12.86 -25.62 -6.56
CA GLY A 193 11.59 -25.63 -7.29
C GLY A 193 10.62 -24.50 -6.91
N LYS A 194 10.99 -23.61 -5.97
CA LYS A 194 10.22 -22.40 -5.68
C LYS A 194 10.68 -21.23 -6.54
N ASP A 195 9.76 -20.41 -7.01
CA ASP A 195 10.05 -19.16 -7.73
C ASP A 195 10.33 -18.00 -6.74
N ARG A 196 11.18 -18.25 -5.74
CA ARG A 196 11.60 -17.25 -4.75
C ARG A 196 12.96 -17.60 -4.15
N ALA A 197 13.70 -16.58 -3.74
CA ALA A 197 15.01 -16.70 -3.10
C ALA A 197 14.98 -16.58 -1.56
N HIS A 198 13.81 -16.79 -0.95
CA HIS A 198 13.62 -16.72 0.49
C HIS A 198 12.63 -17.79 0.98
N LEU A 199 12.75 -18.18 2.24
CA LEU A 199 11.80 -19.03 2.94
C LEU A 199 11.00 -18.20 3.94
N ASP A 200 9.77 -18.61 4.19
CA ASP A 200 9.01 -18.06 5.31
C ASP A 200 9.57 -18.59 6.63
N TRP A 201 9.37 -17.85 7.72
CA TRP A 201 9.93 -18.21 9.03
C TRP A 201 9.50 -19.60 9.50
N SER A 202 8.23 -19.97 9.29
CA SER A 202 7.70 -21.30 9.64
C SER A 202 8.38 -22.41 8.85
N GLU A 203 8.54 -22.23 7.53
CA GLU A 203 9.22 -23.20 6.67
C GLU A 203 10.67 -23.43 7.13
N ALA A 204 11.40 -22.34 7.40
CA ALA A 204 12.77 -22.44 7.88
C ALA A 204 12.83 -23.16 9.24
N LYS A 205 11.91 -22.85 10.16
CA LYS A 205 11.83 -23.49 11.47
C LYS A 205 11.57 -24.99 11.35
N ASP A 206 10.64 -25.39 10.49
CA ASP A 206 10.30 -26.81 10.27
C ASP A 206 11.50 -27.57 9.67
N VAL A 207 12.22 -26.95 8.74
CA VAL A 207 13.43 -27.51 8.11
C VAL A 207 14.58 -27.68 9.12
N LEU A 208 14.79 -26.70 10.01
CA LEU A 208 15.91 -26.72 10.95
C LEU A 208 15.61 -27.50 12.24
N LYS A 209 14.34 -27.77 12.57
CA LYS A 209 13.93 -28.37 13.84
C LYS A 209 14.74 -29.60 14.25
N ALA A 210 14.83 -30.61 13.36
CA ALA A 210 15.53 -31.85 13.66
C ALA A 210 17.05 -31.67 13.84
N ALA A 211 17.65 -30.77 13.06
CA ALA A 211 19.07 -30.45 13.17
C ALA A 211 19.34 -29.66 14.46
N MET A 212 18.50 -28.68 14.80
CA MET A 212 18.62 -27.92 16.04
C MET A 212 18.52 -28.81 17.27
N GLU A 213 17.57 -29.76 17.29
CA GLU A 213 17.42 -30.76 18.37
C GLU A 213 18.67 -31.66 18.48
N SER A 214 19.21 -32.14 17.36
CA SER A 214 20.37 -33.03 17.34
C SER A 214 21.67 -32.37 17.83
N TYR A 215 21.78 -31.05 17.66
CA TYR A 215 22.97 -30.27 18.03
C TYR A 215 22.75 -29.37 19.26
N ASN A 216 21.62 -29.52 19.97
CA ASN A 216 21.23 -28.73 21.14
C ASN A 216 21.23 -27.19 20.90
N ILE A 217 20.87 -26.75 19.69
CA ILE A 217 20.74 -25.33 19.37
C ILE A 217 19.32 -24.88 19.69
N THR A 218 19.20 -23.87 20.55
CA THR A 218 17.89 -23.40 21.04
C THR A 218 17.41 -22.12 20.33
N SER A 219 18.33 -21.37 19.72
CA SER A 219 18.04 -20.13 19.01
C SER A 219 18.00 -20.35 17.50
N MET A 220 16.88 -19.94 16.89
CA MET A 220 16.70 -20.01 15.43
C MET A 220 17.65 -19.04 14.71
N GLU A 221 17.86 -17.86 15.29
CA GLU A 221 18.78 -16.85 14.77
C GLU A 221 20.22 -17.35 14.78
N GLU A 222 20.66 -18.05 15.83
CA GLU A 222 22.00 -18.68 15.87
C GLU A 222 22.13 -19.80 14.83
N ALA A 223 21.06 -20.59 14.66
CA ALA A 223 21.03 -21.65 13.67
C ALA A 223 21.19 -21.11 12.23
N LEU A 224 20.49 -20.01 11.92
CA LEU A 224 20.56 -19.35 10.62
C LEU A 224 21.91 -18.69 10.39
N ASP A 225 22.48 -18.01 11.40
CA ASP A 225 23.80 -17.39 11.31
C ASP A 225 24.90 -18.42 10.99
N ALA A 226 24.87 -19.56 11.69
CA ALA A 226 25.78 -20.68 11.45
C ALA A 226 25.59 -21.31 10.05
N ALA A 227 24.38 -21.26 9.50
CA ALA A 227 24.07 -21.74 8.14
C ALA A 227 24.46 -20.73 7.04
N GLY A 228 24.84 -19.49 7.37
CA GLY A 228 25.07 -18.45 6.36
C GLY A 228 23.79 -17.77 5.85
N TRP A 229 22.70 -17.84 6.63
CA TRP A 229 21.40 -17.27 6.32
C TRP A 229 21.08 -16.08 7.23
N VAL A 230 20.25 -15.19 6.71
CA VAL A 230 19.93 -13.91 7.34
C VAL A 230 18.43 -13.85 7.59
N VAL A 231 18.06 -13.36 8.78
CA VAL A 231 16.68 -13.00 9.11
C VAL A 231 16.33 -11.67 8.47
N LEU A 232 15.23 -11.67 7.74
CA LEU A 232 14.66 -10.51 7.07
C LEU A 232 13.30 -10.18 7.69
N HIS A 233 12.99 -8.90 7.72
CA HIS A 233 11.77 -8.37 8.30
C HIS A 233 10.91 -7.76 7.20
N THR A 234 9.62 -8.04 7.21
CA THR A 234 8.63 -7.48 6.27
C THR A 234 7.23 -7.66 6.87
N TRP A 235 6.20 -7.62 6.03
CA TRP A 235 4.81 -7.86 6.42
C TRP A 235 4.18 -8.99 5.63
N ASP A 236 3.17 -9.60 6.23
CA ASP A 236 2.36 -10.61 5.57
C ASP A 236 1.46 -9.98 4.50
N GLY A 237 1.25 -10.75 3.45
CA GLY A 237 0.32 -10.42 2.38
C GLY A 237 -1.05 -11.01 2.67
N ALA A 238 -2.12 -10.38 2.16
CA ALA A 238 -3.45 -10.96 2.28
C ALA A 238 -3.54 -12.27 1.49
N LEU A 239 -3.86 -13.38 2.17
CA LEU A 239 -3.85 -14.73 1.59
C LEU A 239 -2.52 -15.10 0.90
N GLY A 240 -1.39 -14.63 1.43
CA GLY A 240 -0.07 -14.84 0.84
C GLY A 240 0.22 -14.00 -0.40
N MET A 241 -0.66 -13.06 -0.76
CA MET A 241 -0.48 -12.13 -1.88
C MET A 241 -0.11 -10.73 -1.40
N ASP A 242 0.89 -10.12 -2.05
CA ASP A 242 1.34 -8.76 -1.74
C ASP A 242 0.58 -7.67 -2.52
N TRP A 243 -0.72 -7.86 -2.81
CA TRP A 243 -1.50 -6.87 -3.58
C TRP A 243 -2.08 -5.75 -2.71
N THR A 244 -2.26 -6.01 -1.43
CA THR A 244 -2.77 -5.05 -0.44
C THR A 244 -1.69 -4.15 0.14
N LYS A 245 -0.41 -4.54 0.04
CA LYS A 245 0.76 -3.80 0.59
C LYS A 245 0.56 -3.28 2.02
N THR A 246 -0.08 -4.08 2.85
CA THR A 246 -0.33 -3.72 4.24
C THR A 246 0.95 -3.75 5.08
N VAL A 247 1.05 -2.85 6.04
CA VAL A 247 2.19 -2.77 6.98
C VAL A 247 1.78 -3.06 8.43
N VAL A 248 0.72 -3.84 8.62
CA VAL A 248 0.09 -4.06 9.94
C VAL A 248 0.34 -5.43 10.55
N ASP A 249 0.78 -6.40 9.75
CA ASP A 249 1.05 -7.78 10.19
C ASP A 249 2.53 -8.13 9.95
N PRO A 250 3.44 -7.73 10.86
CA PRO A 250 4.86 -7.97 10.67
C PRO A 250 5.20 -9.47 10.70
N ILE A 251 6.07 -9.89 9.78
CA ILE A 251 6.60 -11.26 9.70
C ILE A 251 8.11 -11.28 9.56
N LYS A 252 8.69 -12.45 9.80
CA LYS A 252 10.07 -12.78 9.46
C LYS A 252 10.09 -13.66 8.21
N GLN A 253 11.11 -13.47 7.39
CA GLN A 253 11.51 -14.37 6.32
C GLN A 253 13.01 -14.62 6.44
N VAL A 254 13.55 -15.62 5.74
CA VAL A 254 14.98 -15.90 5.76
C VAL A 254 15.50 -16.08 4.34
N ALA A 255 16.72 -15.61 4.09
CA ALA A 255 17.39 -15.80 2.81
C ALA A 255 18.88 -16.01 3.02
N ARG A 256 19.51 -16.70 2.07
CA ARG A 256 20.95 -16.92 2.07
C ARG A 256 21.68 -15.59 1.86
N TYR A 257 22.75 -15.34 2.62
CA TYR A 257 23.50 -14.08 2.54
C TYR A 257 23.97 -13.75 1.11
N SER A 258 24.43 -14.75 0.37
CA SER A 258 24.91 -14.58 -1.02
C SER A 258 23.82 -14.16 -2.02
N ALA A 259 22.54 -14.40 -1.70
CA ALA A 259 21.40 -13.99 -2.51
C ALA A 259 20.94 -12.55 -2.19
N LEU A 260 21.46 -11.92 -1.14
CA LEU A 260 21.08 -10.56 -0.78
C LEU A 260 21.76 -9.53 -1.68
N ARG A 261 21.04 -8.45 -1.99
CA ARG A 261 21.62 -7.21 -2.52
C ARG A 261 21.09 -6.03 -1.73
N GLY A 262 21.98 -5.30 -1.09
CA GLY A 262 21.64 -4.09 -0.35
C GLY A 262 21.35 -2.92 -1.28
N PHE A 263 20.25 -2.24 -1.05
CA PHE A 263 19.83 -1.07 -1.82
C PHE A 263 20.81 0.09 -1.64
N ILE A 264 21.16 0.42 -0.39
CA ILE A 264 22.15 1.46 -0.08
C ILE A 264 23.49 1.12 -0.74
N ASP A 265 23.93 -0.14 -0.62
CA ASP A 265 25.23 -0.61 -1.10
C ASP A 265 25.39 -0.48 -2.62
N GLU A 266 24.31 -0.70 -3.38
CA GLU A 266 24.35 -0.58 -4.83
C GLU A 266 24.06 0.83 -5.35
N PHE A 267 23.14 1.57 -4.73
CA PHE A 267 22.56 2.77 -5.36
C PHE A 267 22.88 4.09 -4.65
N ALA A 268 23.20 4.09 -3.35
CA ALA A 268 23.41 5.35 -2.61
C ALA A 268 24.73 6.06 -3.00
N GLY A 269 25.61 5.39 -3.73
CA GLY A 269 26.90 5.89 -4.22
C GLY A 269 26.84 6.66 -5.54
N PHE A 270 25.71 6.71 -6.23
CA PHE A 270 25.59 7.49 -7.47
C PHE A 270 25.75 8.99 -7.21
N ASN A 271 26.49 9.67 -8.07
CA ASN A 271 26.84 11.10 -7.95
C ASN A 271 26.10 11.98 -8.96
N GLN A 272 25.29 11.41 -9.85
CA GLN A 272 24.49 12.15 -10.81
C GLN A 272 23.44 13.00 -10.10
N ASP A 273 23.08 14.13 -10.71
CA ASP A 273 22.10 15.07 -10.16
C ASP A 273 20.73 14.39 -10.03
N VAL A 274 20.34 13.58 -11.02
CA VAL A 274 19.11 12.79 -11.01
C VAL A 274 19.45 11.31 -11.13
N VAL A 275 18.89 10.51 -10.22
CA VAL A 275 18.83 9.05 -10.35
C VAL A 275 17.40 8.64 -10.67
N LEU A 276 17.20 7.97 -11.80
CA LEU A 276 15.89 7.54 -12.30
C LEU A 276 15.72 6.03 -12.14
N PHE A 277 14.62 5.59 -11.52
CA PHE A 277 14.16 4.21 -11.63
C PHE A 277 13.27 4.06 -12.86
N GLU A 278 13.72 3.23 -13.80
CA GLU A 278 13.03 3.00 -15.07
C GLU A 278 11.91 1.97 -14.96
N GLY A 279 10.77 2.31 -15.57
CA GLY A 279 9.64 1.41 -15.75
C GLY A 279 8.91 1.07 -14.45
N GLU A 280 8.04 0.06 -14.54
CA GLU A 280 7.09 -0.22 -13.48
C GLU A 280 7.56 -1.27 -12.47
N LEU A 281 7.44 -0.98 -11.17
CA LEU A 281 8.02 -1.75 -10.07
C LEU A 281 7.03 -2.24 -8.96
N HIS A 282 5.71 -2.10 -9.09
CA HIS A 282 4.77 -2.43 -7.99
C HIS A 282 4.42 -3.91 -7.84
N LEU A 283 4.31 -4.65 -8.95
CA LEU A 283 3.78 -6.02 -8.93
C LEU A 283 4.76 -7.00 -8.26
N GLY A 284 4.21 -7.92 -7.46
CA GLY A 284 4.97 -9.04 -6.87
C GLY A 284 5.94 -8.67 -5.74
N ARG A 285 6.03 -7.39 -5.34
CA ARG A 285 7.00 -6.93 -4.34
C ARG A 285 6.41 -6.76 -2.93
N LYS A 286 7.23 -6.90 -1.90
CA LYS A 286 6.84 -6.55 -0.52
C LYS A 286 6.63 -5.03 -0.35
N PRO A 287 5.93 -4.54 0.70
CA PRO A 287 5.85 -3.11 1.00
C PRO A 287 7.23 -2.46 1.09
N GLY A 288 7.41 -1.34 0.38
CA GLY A 288 8.71 -0.66 0.25
C GLY A 288 9.64 -1.23 -0.82
N PHE A 289 9.20 -2.26 -1.56
CA PHE A 289 9.96 -2.92 -2.64
C PHE A 289 11.30 -3.53 -2.21
N VAL A 290 11.54 -3.65 -0.90
CA VAL A 290 12.69 -4.29 -0.28
C VAL A 290 12.22 -5.12 0.90
N LYS A 291 13.09 -6.00 1.39
CA LYS A 291 12.97 -6.55 2.75
C LYS A 291 13.94 -5.82 3.68
N TYR A 292 13.64 -5.76 4.97
CA TYR A 292 14.46 -5.01 5.92
C TYR A 292 15.38 -5.96 6.69
N THR A 293 16.63 -5.58 6.85
CA THR A 293 17.62 -6.33 7.63
C THR A 293 17.47 -6.13 9.13
N THR A 294 16.68 -5.14 9.57
CA THR A 294 16.47 -4.84 10.99
C THR A 294 15.02 -4.44 11.27
N ILE A 295 14.55 -4.70 12.49
CA ILE A 295 13.24 -4.26 12.98
C ILE A 295 13.11 -2.72 12.93
N PRO A 296 14.08 -1.91 13.40
CA PRO A 296 13.96 -0.45 13.33
C PRO A 296 13.81 0.10 11.91
N ALA A 297 14.48 -0.49 10.92
CA ALA A 297 14.34 -0.07 9.52
C ALA A 297 12.94 -0.39 8.96
N ARG A 298 12.42 -1.60 9.24
CA ARG A 298 11.03 -2.00 8.94
C ARG A 298 10.05 -1.01 9.57
N ASP A 299 10.21 -0.74 10.86
CA ASP A 299 9.29 0.11 11.61
C ASP A 299 9.36 1.57 11.15
N ASN A 300 10.53 2.06 10.75
CA ASN A 300 10.65 3.38 10.14
C ASN A 300 9.84 3.48 8.84
N PHE A 301 9.85 2.44 8.00
CA PHE A 301 8.99 2.41 6.82
C PHE A 301 7.49 2.33 7.18
N ALA A 302 7.11 1.52 8.17
CA ALA A 302 5.74 1.51 8.66
C ALA A 302 5.28 2.91 9.11
N ARG A 303 6.11 3.67 9.83
CA ARG A 303 5.78 5.07 10.19
C ARG A 303 5.53 5.94 8.96
N THR A 304 6.33 5.78 7.90
CA THR A 304 6.11 6.50 6.64
C THR A 304 4.74 6.21 6.05
N VAL A 305 4.35 4.92 5.97
CA VAL A 305 3.07 4.48 5.40
C VAL A 305 1.87 4.88 6.28
N LEU A 306 2.01 4.76 7.60
CA LEU A 306 0.92 4.95 8.57
C LEU A 306 0.71 6.41 8.97
N TYR A 307 1.79 7.21 9.03
CA TYR A 307 1.75 8.53 9.65
C TYR A 307 2.32 9.67 8.79
N HIS A 308 3.19 9.40 7.81
CA HIS A 308 3.80 10.49 7.01
C HIS A 308 3.11 10.68 5.65
N ILE A 309 2.65 9.61 5.00
CA ILE A 309 1.89 9.69 3.74
C ILE A 309 0.41 9.72 4.07
N ASN A 310 -0.07 10.92 4.36
CA ASN A 310 -1.44 11.17 4.79
C ASN A 310 -2.29 11.74 3.66
N PRO A 311 -3.60 11.42 3.63
CA PRO A 311 -4.52 12.16 2.79
C PRO A 311 -4.69 13.59 3.31
N SER A 312 -5.14 14.50 2.44
CA SER A 312 -5.36 15.90 2.78
C SER A 312 -6.32 16.07 3.98
N GLN A 313 -6.16 17.17 4.73
CA GLN A 313 -7.01 17.46 5.89
C GLN A 313 -8.51 17.51 5.55
N ARG A 314 -8.87 17.87 4.31
CA ARG A 314 -10.27 17.85 3.83
C ARG A 314 -10.86 16.44 3.83
N VAL A 315 -10.08 15.45 3.37
CA VAL A 315 -10.45 14.02 3.41
C VAL A 315 -10.70 13.59 4.85
N LYS A 316 -9.74 13.82 5.75
CA LYS A 316 -9.85 13.42 7.16
C LYS A 316 -11.06 14.07 7.85
N SER A 317 -11.27 15.35 7.59
CA SER A 317 -12.38 16.12 8.18
C SER A 317 -13.74 15.64 7.70
N LEU A 318 -13.90 15.31 6.41
CA LEU A 318 -15.14 14.75 5.89
C LEU A 318 -15.39 13.34 6.44
N ALA A 319 -14.37 12.49 6.46
CA ALA A 319 -14.49 11.16 7.04
C ALA A 319 -14.97 11.22 8.49
N ALA A 320 -14.39 12.10 9.31
CA ALA A 320 -14.83 12.30 10.69
C ALA A 320 -16.30 12.76 10.81
N LYS A 321 -16.78 13.63 9.90
CA LYS A 321 -18.21 14.01 9.85
C LYS A 321 -19.09 12.81 9.52
N ILE A 322 -18.68 11.97 8.57
CA ILE A 322 -19.44 10.78 8.14
C ILE A 322 -19.45 9.70 9.23
N VAL A 323 -18.32 9.46 9.91
CA VAL A 323 -18.24 8.56 11.07
C VAL A 323 -19.24 8.98 12.14
N LYS A 324 -19.30 10.28 12.49
CA LYS A 324 -20.30 10.80 13.45
C LYS A 324 -21.74 10.55 13.01
N ARG A 325 -22.03 10.58 11.70
CA ARG A 325 -23.37 10.27 11.17
C ARG A 325 -23.67 8.77 11.26
N MET A 326 -22.71 7.91 10.96
CA MET A 326 -22.84 6.47 11.18
C MET A 326 -23.04 6.12 12.66
N ASP A 327 -22.30 6.78 13.55
CA ASP A 327 -22.47 6.63 15.00
C ASP A 327 -23.89 7.05 15.41
N LYS A 328 -24.41 8.16 14.88
CA LYS A 328 -25.78 8.61 15.13
C LYS A 328 -26.84 7.62 14.61
N LEU A 329 -26.66 7.09 13.40
CA LEU A 329 -27.55 6.09 12.81
C LEU A 329 -27.62 4.82 13.65
N ASN A 330 -26.53 4.46 14.31
CA ASN A 330 -26.43 3.30 15.19
C ASN A 330 -26.58 3.65 16.68
N HIS A 331 -27.16 4.81 17.00
CA HIS A 331 -27.44 5.24 18.38
C HIS A 331 -26.21 5.18 19.32
N GLY A 332 -25.03 5.49 18.79
CA GLY A 332 -23.75 5.45 19.52
C GLY A 332 -23.12 4.06 19.67
N ARG A 333 -23.82 2.99 19.26
CA ARG A 333 -23.27 1.63 19.24
C ARG A 333 -22.20 1.50 18.17
N LEU A 334 -21.30 0.53 18.34
CA LEU A 334 -20.36 0.11 17.31
C LEU A 334 -21.12 -0.25 16.02
N TRP A 335 -20.47 -0.09 14.87
CA TRP A 335 -21.02 -0.45 13.56
C TRP A 335 -19.99 -1.19 12.71
N LEU A 336 -20.49 -1.93 11.73
CA LEU A 336 -19.70 -2.81 10.86
C LEU A 336 -19.52 -2.17 9.49
N ALA A 337 -18.47 -2.55 8.77
CA ALA A 337 -18.24 -2.08 7.41
C ALA A 337 -17.80 -3.19 6.46
N GLY A 338 -18.30 -3.11 5.22
CA GLY A 338 -17.84 -3.93 4.11
C GLY A 338 -17.19 -3.08 3.01
N HIS A 339 -16.35 -3.71 2.19
CA HIS A 339 -15.96 -3.19 0.88
C HIS A 339 -16.29 -4.20 -0.22
N MET A 340 -17.14 -3.79 -1.15
CA MET A 340 -17.59 -4.58 -2.29
C MET A 340 -16.94 -4.03 -3.57
N ARG A 341 -15.95 -4.75 -4.11
CA ARG A 341 -15.33 -4.42 -5.41
C ARG A 341 -16.04 -5.17 -6.53
N ARG A 342 -16.71 -4.47 -7.45
CA ARG A 342 -17.36 -5.06 -8.62
C ARG A 342 -16.86 -4.43 -9.91
N GLY A 343 -17.14 -3.15 -10.16
CA GLY A 343 -16.78 -2.36 -11.34
C GLY A 343 -16.08 -3.11 -12.50
N ASP A 344 -14.79 -2.88 -12.65
CA ASP A 344 -13.91 -3.56 -13.61
C ASP A 344 -13.69 -5.05 -13.28
N PHE A 345 -13.69 -5.42 -12.00
CA PHE A 345 -13.51 -6.79 -11.50
C PHE A 345 -14.53 -7.78 -12.08
N VAL A 346 -15.77 -7.35 -12.36
CA VAL A 346 -16.77 -8.19 -13.03
C VAL A 346 -16.32 -8.53 -14.46
N ASN A 347 -15.76 -7.57 -15.19
CA ASN A 347 -15.37 -7.76 -16.58
C ASN A 347 -14.14 -8.67 -16.73
N VAL A 348 -13.23 -8.63 -15.75
CA VAL A 348 -12.01 -9.46 -15.73
C VAL A 348 -12.17 -10.75 -14.93
N GLY A 349 -13.38 -11.05 -14.43
CA GLY A 349 -13.67 -12.28 -13.69
C GLY A 349 -13.03 -12.34 -12.30
N TRP A 350 -12.71 -11.19 -11.71
CA TRP A 350 -12.10 -11.06 -10.37
C TRP A 350 -13.11 -10.69 -9.28
N ALA A 351 -14.37 -10.47 -9.64
CA ALA A 351 -15.43 -10.28 -8.66
C ALA A 351 -15.62 -11.58 -7.86
N MET A 352 -15.73 -11.45 -6.53
CA MET A 352 -15.83 -12.61 -5.64
C MET A 352 -17.06 -13.48 -5.89
N GLU A 353 -18.14 -12.86 -6.36
CA GLU A 353 -19.37 -13.55 -6.72
C GLU A 353 -19.90 -12.96 -8.03
N GLY A 354 -20.55 -13.81 -8.84
CA GLY A 354 -21.06 -13.41 -10.16
C GLY A 354 -22.19 -12.37 -10.08
N SER A 355 -23.03 -12.43 -9.05
CA SER A 355 -24.17 -11.52 -8.85
C SER A 355 -23.96 -10.57 -7.67
N ILE A 356 -24.65 -9.42 -7.69
CA ILE A 356 -24.63 -8.48 -6.56
C ILE A 356 -25.23 -9.11 -5.30
N ARG A 357 -26.28 -9.93 -5.47
CA ARG A 357 -27.01 -10.56 -4.39
C ARG A 357 -26.12 -11.55 -3.64
N ASP A 358 -25.40 -12.38 -4.38
CA ASP A 358 -24.50 -13.38 -3.81
C ASP A 358 -23.32 -12.68 -3.11
N HIS A 359 -22.76 -11.63 -3.72
CA HIS A 359 -21.68 -10.84 -3.11
C HIS A 359 -22.15 -10.17 -1.81
N LEU A 360 -23.34 -9.57 -1.81
CA LEU A 360 -23.94 -9.00 -0.60
C LEU A 360 -24.17 -10.07 0.48
N GLY A 361 -24.69 -11.24 0.09
CA GLY A 361 -24.90 -12.37 0.99
C GLY A 361 -23.60 -12.83 1.66
N ARG A 362 -22.51 -12.92 0.89
CA ARG A 362 -21.16 -13.19 1.42
C ARG A 362 -20.72 -12.13 2.44
N ILE A 363 -20.82 -10.85 2.08
CA ILE A 363 -20.46 -9.74 2.99
C ILE A 363 -21.26 -9.83 4.29
N LEU A 364 -22.59 -9.94 4.20
CA LEU A 364 -23.46 -10.05 5.37
C LEU A 364 -23.10 -11.25 6.26
N HIS A 365 -22.81 -12.41 5.67
CA HIS A 365 -22.37 -13.58 6.42
C HIS A 365 -21.06 -13.31 7.19
N ARG A 366 -20.06 -12.71 6.54
CA ARG A 366 -18.78 -12.37 7.19
C ARG A 366 -18.94 -11.31 8.27
N LEU A 367 -19.80 -10.32 8.05
CA LEU A 367 -20.08 -9.27 9.04
C LEU A 367 -20.87 -9.80 10.25
N ALA A 368 -21.76 -10.77 10.07
CA ALA A 368 -22.45 -11.43 11.18
C ALA A 368 -21.44 -12.14 12.12
N ASN A 369 -20.43 -12.82 11.56
CA ASN A 369 -19.34 -13.41 12.34
C ASN A 369 -18.53 -12.33 13.08
N GLY A 370 -18.28 -11.19 12.42
CA GLY A 370 -17.63 -10.03 13.02
C GLY A 370 -18.40 -9.43 14.20
N ARG A 371 -19.73 -9.36 14.12
CA ARG A 371 -20.59 -8.94 15.25
C ARG A 371 -20.40 -9.84 16.46
N GLN A 372 -20.47 -11.16 16.26
CA GLN A 372 -20.27 -12.13 17.34
C GLN A 372 -18.87 -12.03 17.95
N LEU A 373 -17.85 -11.72 17.13
CA LEU A 373 -16.50 -11.46 17.64
C LEU A 373 -16.48 -10.23 18.56
N LEU A 374 -17.08 -9.12 18.13
CA LEU A 374 -17.14 -7.88 18.92
C LEU A 374 -17.81 -8.09 20.28
N GLU A 375 -18.86 -8.90 20.35
CA GLU A 375 -19.52 -9.28 21.61
C GLU A 375 -18.58 -10.05 22.54
N ARG A 376 -17.74 -10.95 22.00
CA ARG A 376 -16.77 -11.72 22.79
C ARG A 376 -15.62 -10.88 23.30
N ILE A 377 -15.10 -9.96 22.48
CA ILE A 377 -13.89 -9.19 22.82
C ILE A 377 -14.18 -7.89 23.60
N GLN A 378 -15.45 -7.49 23.76
CA GLN A 378 -15.85 -6.27 24.47
C GLN A 378 -15.27 -6.18 25.89
N TYR A 379 -15.13 -7.31 26.57
CA TYR A 379 -14.65 -7.40 27.95
C TYR A 379 -13.18 -7.85 28.04
N THR A 380 -12.48 -7.90 26.90
CA THR A 380 -11.06 -8.26 26.84
C THR A 380 -10.20 -7.03 26.62
N GLU A 381 -8.93 -7.12 26.99
CA GLU A 381 -7.96 -6.08 26.69
C GLU A 381 -7.86 -5.87 25.17
N PRO A 382 -7.92 -4.61 24.68
CA PRO A 382 -7.67 -4.27 23.29
C PRO A 382 -6.32 -4.79 22.81
N GLN A 383 -6.31 -5.45 21.65
CA GLN A 383 -5.09 -5.94 21.01
C GLN A 383 -4.85 -5.13 19.73
N PRO A 384 -4.13 -4.00 19.78
CA PRO A 384 -3.83 -3.23 18.57
C PRO A 384 -2.94 -4.06 17.62
N TYR A 385 -2.86 -3.64 16.37
CA TYR A 385 -1.88 -4.17 15.43
C TYR A 385 -0.44 -3.96 15.94
N ASP A 386 0.48 -4.85 15.59
CA ASP A 386 1.91 -4.73 15.95
C ASP A 386 2.61 -3.73 15.01
N VAL A 387 2.30 -2.45 15.20
CA VAL A 387 2.84 -1.34 14.41
C VAL A 387 3.44 -0.27 15.33
N PRO A 388 4.46 0.48 14.87
CA PRO A 388 5.09 1.51 15.69
C PRO A 388 4.11 2.60 16.13
N ASP A 389 4.32 3.13 17.33
CA ASP A 389 3.64 4.32 17.87
C ASP A 389 2.10 4.22 18.00
N VAL A 390 1.56 3.00 17.93
CA VAL A 390 0.12 2.75 18.06
C VAL A 390 -0.35 2.80 19.50
N HIS A 391 -1.53 3.39 19.70
CA HIS A 391 -2.27 3.33 20.95
C HIS A 391 -3.65 2.73 20.69
N PRO A 392 -4.11 1.75 21.47
CA PRO A 392 -5.43 1.16 21.29
C PRO A 392 -6.52 2.24 21.33
N ASN A 393 -7.46 2.18 20.41
CA ASN A 393 -8.61 3.05 20.44
C ASN A 393 -9.61 2.63 21.52
N ASN A 394 -10.57 3.51 21.80
CA ASN A 394 -11.54 3.31 22.87
C ASN A 394 -12.74 2.45 22.44
N PHE A 395 -12.58 1.43 21.57
CA PHE A 395 -13.73 0.66 21.08
C PHE A 395 -14.49 -0.05 22.21
N ALA A 396 -13.79 -0.50 23.25
CA ALA A 396 -14.37 -1.19 24.41
C ALA A 396 -15.40 -0.34 25.18
N SER A 397 -15.36 1.00 25.04
CA SER A 397 -16.32 1.91 25.68
C SER A 397 -17.72 1.90 25.04
N ARG A 398 -17.87 1.33 23.85
CA ARG A 398 -19.11 1.33 23.08
C ARG A 398 -19.73 -0.07 23.05
N GLN A 399 -21.06 -0.10 23.02
CA GLN A 399 -21.80 -1.37 22.93
C GLN A 399 -21.68 -1.99 21.53
N PRO A 400 -21.56 -3.32 21.40
CA PRO A 400 -21.55 -4.02 20.12
C PRO A 400 -22.77 -3.71 19.24
N PRO A 401 -22.69 -3.84 17.91
CA PRO A 401 -23.84 -3.66 17.03
C PRO A 401 -24.95 -4.66 17.37
N LEU A 402 -26.22 -4.27 17.22
CA LEU A 402 -27.37 -5.18 17.26
C LEU A 402 -27.62 -5.83 15.89
N ASP A 403 -28.39 -6.91 15.85
CA ASP A 403 -28.99 -7.36 14.60
C ASP A 403 -29.85 -6.25 13.98
N GLY A 404 -29.72 -6.05 12.66
CA GLY A 404 -30.38 -4.95 11.93
C GLY A 404 -29.72 -3.58 12.08
N SER A 405 -28.57 -3.47 12.77
CA SER A 405 -27.77 -2.24 12.78
C SER A 405 -27.37 -1.83 11.37
N PHE A 406 -27.28 -0.52 11.12
CA PHE A 406 -26.83 -0.01 9.83
C PHE A 406 -25.36 -0.32 9.60
N ILE A 407 -25.05 -0.82 8.40
CA ILE A 407 -23.71 -1.23 8.00
C ILE A 407 -23.21 -0.26 6.94
N TYR A 408 -21.99 0.25 7.09
CA TYR A 408 -21.37 1.06 6.05
C TYR A 408 -20.85 0.16 4.93
N LEU A 409 -21.15 0.48 3.66
CA LEU A 409 -20.64 -0.28 2.52
C LEU A 409 -19.95 0.65 1.52
N ALA A 410 -18.64 0.46 1.35
CA ALA A 410 -17.90 1.06 0.23
C ALA A 410 -18.03 0.17 -1.01
N THR A 411 -18.45 0.74 -2.14
CA THR A 411 -18.65 -0.01 -3.38
C THR A 411 -18.53 0.87 -4.62
N ASP A 412 -18.06 0.29 -5.72
CA ASP A 412 -18.09 0.88 -7.06
C ASP A 412 -19.33 0.48 -7.87
N GLU A 413 -20.32 -0.17 -7.26
CA GLU A 413 -21.64 -0.41 -7.84
C GLU A 413 -22.39 0.90 -8.08
N ARG A 414 -22.96 1.07 -9.28
CA ARG A 414 -23.64 2.31 -9.71
C ARG A 414 -25.02 2.06 -10.31
N SER A 415 -25.44 0.81 -10.51
CA SER A 415 -26.79 0.52 -11.00
C SER A 415 -27.85 0.91 -9.96
N GLU A 416 -28.95 1.50 -10.41
CA GLU A 416 -30.06 1.89 -9.53
C GLU A 416 -30.65 0.69 -8.80
N GLU A 417 -30.83 -0.43 -9.52
CA GLU A 417 -31.32 -1.69 -8.94
C GLU A 417 -30.37 -2.22 -7.87
N GLY A 418 -29.06 -2.23 -8.16
CA GLY A 418 -28.05 -2.67 -7.20
C GLY A 418 -28.04 -1.80 -5.95
N GLN A 419 -28.02 -0.47 -6.11
CA GLN A 419 -28.05 0.44 -4.97
C GLN A 419 -29.34 0.32 -4.15
N ARG A 420 -30.50 0.13 -4.78
CA ARG A 420 -31.76 -0.11 -4.07
C ARG A 420 -31.68 -1.38 -3.23
N MET A 421 -31.20 -2.48 -3.81
CA MET A 421 -31.03 -3.76 -3.09
C MET A 421 -30.11 -3.63 -1.86
N LEU A 422 -29.01 -2.88 -2.00
CA LEU A 422 -28.10 -2.61 -0.90
C LEU A 422 -28.81 -1.87 0.25
N ARG A 423 -29.55 -0.79 -0.06
CA ARG A 423 -30.29 0.00 0.92
C ARG A 423 -31.39 -0.78 1.63
N GLU A 424 -32.12 -1.61 0.88
CA GLU A 424 -33.15 -2.53 1.43
C GLU A 424 -32.55 -3.53 2.44
N SER A 425 -31.24 -3.78 2.37
CA SER A 425 -30.50 -4.67 3.26
C SER A 425 -29.76 -3.93 4.39
N HIS A 426 -30.21 -2.74 4.77
CA HIS A 426 -29.60 -1.89 5.80
C HIS A 426 -28.15 -1.45 5.52
N MET A 427 -27.69 -1.54 4.26
CA MET A 427 -26.42 -0.93 3.85
C MET A 427 -26.59 0.57 3.71
N VAL A 428 -25.62 1.31 4.22
CA VAL A 428 -25.50 2.76 4.08
C VAL A 428 -24.30 3.05 3.20
N LEU A 429 -24.54 3.76 2.10
CA LEU A 429 -23.53 4.16 1.13
C LEU A 429 -22.99 5.55 1.44
N PHE A 430 -21.83 5.90 0.89
CA PHE A 430 -21.28 7.25 0.96
C PHE A 430 -22.30 8.32 0.53
N SER A 431 -23.04 8.05 -0.55
CA SER A 431 -24.05 8.96 -1.12
C SER A 431 -25.24 9.22 -0.19
N ASP A 432 -25.52 8.31 0.73
CA ASP A 432 -26.62 8.44 1.70
C ASP A 432 -26.24 9.34 2.88
N LEU A 433 -24.94 9.51 3.14
CA LEU A 433 -24.40 10.25 4.28
C LEU A 433 -23.84 11.62 3.92
N VAL A 434 -23.36 11.81 2.69
CA VAL A 434 -22.76 13.06 2.24
C VAL A 434 -23.84 14.11 1.94
N THR A 435 -23.75 15.27 2.58
CA THR A 435 -24.71 16.36 2.39
C THR A 435 -24.22 17.37 1.34
N MET A 436 -25.13 18.23 0.86
CA MET A 436 -24.74 19.34 -0.02
C MET A 436 -23.75 20.31 0.64
N THR A 437 -23.84 20.52 1.95
CA THR A 437 -22.86 21.33 2.69
C THR A 437 -21.49 20.69 2.64
N ASP A 438 -21.39 19.38 2.86
CA ASP A 438 -20.10 18.68 2.77
C ASP A 438 -19.48 18.77 1.37
N ARG A 439 -20.32 18.64 0.33
CA ARG A 439 -19.87 18.79 -1.07
C ARG A 439 -19.33 20.19 -1.34
N ARG A 440 -19.97 21.23 -0.81
CA ARG A 440 -19.49 22.62 -0.91
C ARG A 440 -18.20 22.85 -0.13
N ASP A 441 -18.13 22.35 1.11
CA ASP A 441 -16.96 22.49 1.98
C ASP A 441 -15.73 21.79 1.40
N PHE A 442 -15.91 20.59 0.85
CA PHE A 442 -14.82 19.81 0.27
C PHE A 442 -14.42 20.36 -1.10
N GLY A 443 -15.43 20.69 -1.92
CA GLY A 443 -15.30 21.21 -3.27
C GLY A 443 -15.38 20.14 -4.36
N TRP A 444 -14.98 20.56 -5.55
CA TRP A 444 -15.03 19.77 -6.79
C TRP A 444 -14.34 18.38 -6.75
N PRO A 445 -13.33 18.09 -5.90
CA PRO A 445 -12.69 16.78 -5.98
C PRO A 445 -13.58 15.61 -5.51
N LEU A 446 -14.67 15.85 -4.77
CA LEU A 446 -15.66 14.80 -4.44
C LEU A 446 -16.50 14.32 -5.64
N LEU A 447 -16.26 14.87 -6.84
CA LEU A 447 -16.87 14.36 -8.06
C LEU A 447 -16.20 13.06 -8.55
N TYR A 448 -14.99 12.73 -8.08
CA TYR A 448 -14.20 11.61 -8.58
C TYR A 448 -14.14 10.43 -7.63
N SER A 449 -14.29 9.24 -8.18
CA SER A 449 -14.41 7.99 -7.40
C SER A 449 -13.15 7.67 -6.60
N ASP A 450 -11.95 7.95 -7.13
CA ASP A 450 -10.70 7.67 -6.42
C ASP A 450 -10.50 8.58 -5.20
N VAL A 451 -11.01 9.82 -5.25
CA VAL A 451 -11.03 10.73 -4.08
C VAL A 451 -12.07 10.26 -3.06
N ILE A 452 -13.24 9.81 -3.51
CA ILE A 452 -14.25 9.22 -2.62
C ILE A 452 -13.69 7.98 -1.94
N ALA A 453 -13.08 7.06 -2.68
CA ALA A 453 -12.46 5.86 -2.13
C ALA A 453 -11.40 6.20 -1.06
N LEU A 454 -10.67 7.30 -1.21
CA LEU A 454 -9.75 7.80 -0.20
C LEU A 454 -10.47 8.27 1.08
N VAL A 455 -11.65 8.90 0.96
CA VAL A 455 -12.51 9.25 2.10
C VAL A 455 -13.09 7.99 2.75
N GLU A 456 -13.56 7.03 1.97
CA GLU A 456 -14.12 5.76 2.47
C GLU A 456 -13.08 4.94 3.23
N GLN A 457 -11.82 4.95 2.78
CA GLN A 457 -10.71 4.35 3.52
C GLN A 457 -10.58 4.93 4.93
N GLN A 458 -10.72 6.26 5.07
CA GLN A 458 -10.69 6.92 6.37
C GLN A 458 -11.95 6.61 7.19
N ILE A 459 -13.15 6.65 6.59
CA ILE A 459 -14.41 6.35 7.27
C ILE A 459 -14.37 4.97 7.91
N ILE A 460 -14.03 3.96 7.11
CA ILE A 460 -13.99 2.57 7.55
C ILE A 460 -12.80 2.36 8.50
N GLY A 461 -11.63 2.88 8.12
CA GLY A 461 -10.39 2.67 8.85
C GLY A 461 -10.38 3.23 10.26
N SER A 462 -10.98 4.41 10.47
CA SER A 462 -11.03 5.04 11.79
C SER A 462 -12.36 4.85 12.53
N GLY A 463 -13.43 4.46 11.84
CA GLY A 463 -14.79 4.46 12.40
C GLY A 463 -15.40 3.08 12.60
N ALA A 464 -15.13 2.12 11.72
CA ALA A 464 -15.78 0.81 11.76
C ALA A 464 -15.20 -0.06 12.88
N ALA A 465 -16.07 -0.71 13.64
CA ALA A 465 -15.65 -1.63 14.68
C ALA A 465 -15.12 -2.94 14.11
N TYR A 466 -15.71 -3.42 13.02
CA TYR A 466 -15.25 -4.59 12.28
C TYR A 466 -15.31 -4.33 10.78
N PHE A 467 -14.33 -4.85 10.05
CA PHE A 467 -14.18 -4.63 8.61
C PHE A 467 -14.05 -5.96 7.84
N TYR A 468 -14.74 -6.06 6.71
CA TYR A 468 -14.60 -7.17 5.77
C TYR A 468 -14.37 -6.67 4.34
N ALA A 469 -13.42 -7.27 3.62
CA ALA A 469 -13.18 -7.00 2.21
C ALA A 469 -12.46 -8.13 1.48
N HIS A 470 -12.32 -7.93 0.18
CA HIS A 470 -11.61 -8.84 -0.71
C HIS A 470 -10.07 -8.63 -0.67
N ALA A 471 -9.31 -9.71 -0.55
CA ALA A 471 -7.86 -9.75 -0.44
C ALA A 471 -7.13 -9.21 -1.68
N MET A 472 -7.75 -9.24 -2.86
CA MET A 472 -7.13 -8.70 -4.09
C MET A 472 -7.33 -7.19 -4.26
N SER A 473 -8.05 -6.52 -3.35
CA SER A 473 -8.32 -5.09 -3.47
C SER A 473 -7.29 -4.23 -2.75
N SER A 474 -6.57 -3.40 -3.50
CA SER A 474 -5.68 -2.40 -2.90
C SER A 474 -6.43 -1.34 -2.06
N VAL A 475 -7.73 -1.13 -2.25
CA VAL A 475 -8.54 -0.29 -1.34
C VAL A 475 -8.59 -0.91 0.06
N ALA A 476 -8.72 -2.23 0.16
CA ALA A 476 -8.77 -2.94 1.42
C ALA A 476 -7.45 -2.83 2.20
N GLY A 477 -6.32 -2.85 1.50
CA GLY A 477 -5.01 -2.61 2.10
C GLY A 477 -4.87 -1.19 2.68
N GLY A 478 -5.34 -0.18 1.94
CA GLY A 478 -5.44 1.18 2.43
C GLY A 478 -6.30 1.32 3.70
N ILE A 479 -7.44 0.61 3.77
CA ILE A 479 -8.28 0.55 4.97
C ILE A 479 -7.52 -0.08 6.14
N LEU A 480 -6.87 -1.24 5.95
CA LEU A 480 -6.12 -1.90 7.02
C LEU A 480 -5.00 -1.03 7.58
N ASN A 481 -4.25 -0.32 6.73
CA ASN A 481 -3.23 0.62 7.19
C ASN A 481 -3.83 1.73 8.06
N VAL A 482 -5.00 2.27 7.69
CA VAL A 482 -5.69 3.28 8.53
C VAL A 482 -6.18 2.66 9.84
N ARG A 483 -6.66 1.41 9.84
CA ARG A 483 -7.05 0.69 11.07
C ARG A 483 -5.87 0.51 12.01
N GLY A 484 -4.71 0.10 11.47
CA GLY A 484 -3.45 -0.01 12.21
C GLY A 484 -3.06 1.31 12.84
N ALA A 485 -3.03 2.39 12.06
CA ALA A 485 -2.70 3.73 12.54
C ALA A 485 -3.72 4.27 13.57
N SER A 486 -4.99 3.85 13.46
CA SER A 486 -6.07 4.27 14.35
C SER A 486 -6.18 3.43 15.63
N GLY A 487 -5.29 2.46 15.85
CA GLY A 487 -5.30 1.62 17.05
C GLY A 487 -6.51 0.69 17.13
N CYS A 488 -7.09 0.30 16.00
CA CYS A 488 -8.11 -0.74 15.97
C CYS A 488 -7.55 -2.08 16.44
N ASP A 489 -8.42 -2.91 17.00
CA ASP A 489 -8.05 -4.27 17.41
C ASP A 489 -7.76 -5.16 16.20
N SER A 490 -6.61 -5.82 16.18
CA SER A 490 -6.11 -6.59 15.04
C SER A 490 -7.04 -7.74 14.63
N ARG A 491 -7.85 -8.25 15.56
CA ARG A 491 -8.80 -9.34 15.32
C ARG A 491 -10.04 -8.89 14.55
N THR A 492 -10.24 -7.59 14.39
CA THR A 492 -11.50 -7.01 13.89
C THR A 492 -11.49 -6.66 12.40
N ALA A 493 -10.63 -7.32 11.62
CA ALA A 493 -10.65 -7.22 10.17
C ALA A 493 -10.48 -8.59 9.52
N LEU A 494 -11.12 -8.79 8.38
CA LEU A 494 -10.98 -9.98 7.56
C LEU A 494 -10.81 -9.58 6.09
N LEU A 495 -9.71 -10.02 5.49
CA LEU A 495 -9.50 -10.02 4.04
C LEU A 495 -9.56 -11.45 3.53
N ASP A 496 -10.44 -11.73 2.57
CA ASP A 496 -10.61 -13.07 2.00
C ASP A 496 -10.78 -13.10 0.47
#